data_AF-A0A6L6F2N1-F1
#
_entry.id   AF-A0A6L6F2N1-F1
#
_cell.length_a   1.000
_cell.length_b   1.000
_cell.length_c   1.000
_cell.angle_alpha   90.00
_cell.angle_beta   90.00
_cell.angle_gamma   90.00
#
_symmetry.space_group_name_H-M   'P 1'
#
loop_
_entity.id
_entity.type
_entity.pdbx_description
1 polymer ?
#
loop_
_entity_poly.entity_id
_entity_poly.type
_entity_poly.pdbx_seq_one_letter_code
_entity_poly.pdbx_strand_id
1 'polypeptide(L)'
;WTAKLAAHAKAIDIEFMSAPYDLDAVSHLNPYMSAVKVGSGDINWLEELKFIANIGKPVLIAAGAASLDDVQRAMDLLTAAGVPIVLMQCNTNYTGSIENIQYVNLRVLSQFASLYPNVTLGLSDHTPGHVTVLGAVTLGARVVEKHFTDDTLRVGPDHGFSLDPTSWRAMVNDTRMLEAALGTGIKQVEPNEEQTVVLQRRCVRASHALAAGTVITEADIEVLRPAPAEAIAAHEFSKVLGTTLNRDLVFGEELHWSDLTV
;
A
#
# COMPACT_ATOMS: atom_id res chain seq x y z
N TRP A 1 -24.32 18.32 -21.65
CA TRP A 1 -24.43 18.75 -20.23
C TRP A 1 -23.08 19.10 -19.60
N THR A 2 -21.96 18.84 -20.29
CA THR A 2 -20.57 19.06 -19.85
C THR A 2 -20.35 20.30 -19.00
N ALA A 3 -20.62 21.50 -19.53
CA ALA A 3 -20.38 22.74 -18.81
C ALA A 3 -21.16 22.83 -17.48
N LYS A 4 -22.38 22.29 -17.43
CA LYS A 4 -23.20 22.27 -16.21
C LYS A 4 -22.62 21.30 -15.17
N LEU A 5 -22.17 20.12 -15.60
CA LEU A 5 -21.56 19.11 -14.72
C LEU A 5 -20.21 19.59 -14.19
N ALA A 6 -19.36 20.15 -15.06
CA ALA A 6 -18.06 20.71 -14.66
C ALA A 6 -18.23 21.88 -13.68
N ALA A 7 -19.20 22.77 -13.91
CA ALA A 7 -19.51 23.85 -12.98
C ALA A 7 -20.02 23.33 -11.63
N HIS A 8 -20.84 22.27 -11.62
CA HIS A 8 -21.32 21.66 -10.39
C HIS A 8 -20.19 20.98 -9.61
N ALA A 9 -19.36 20.17 -10.27
CA ALA A 9 -18.21 19.50 -9.67
C ALA A 9 -17.26 20.53 -9.01
N LYS A 10 -16.94 21.60 -9.74
CA LYS A 10 -16.14 22.72 -9.20
C LYS A 10 -16.80 23.39 -7.97
N ALA A 11 -18.13 23.54 -7.97
CA ALA A 11 -18.85 24.16 -6.85
C ALA A 11 -18.84 23.31 -5.57
N ILE A 12 -18.57 22.01 -5.68
CA ILE A 12 -18.45 21.07 -4.55
C ILE A 12 -17.01 20.57 -4.33
N ASP A 13 -16.02 21.27 -4.91
CA ASP A 13 -14.59 20.97 -4.77
C ASP A 13 -14.19 19.56 -5.25
N ILE A 14 -14.79 19.13 -6.37
CA ILE A 14 -14.44 17.90 -7.08
C ILE A 14 -13.90 18.27 -8.46
N GLU A 15 -12.75 17.70 -8.81
CA GLU A 15 -12.17 17.85 -10.14
C GLU A 15 -13.04 17.17 -11.20
N PHE A 16 -13.36 17.89 -12.28
CA PHE A 16 -14.08 17.33 -13.40
C PHE A 16 -13.11 16.68 -14.40
N MET A 17 -13.27 15.38 -14.64
CA MET A 17 -12.52 14.63 -15.63
C MET A 17 -13.47 13.77 -16.48
N SER A 18 -13.02 13.42 -17.67
CA SER A 18 -13.75 12.56 -18.59
C SER A 18 -12.76 11.80 -19.49
N ALA A 19 -13.22 10.66 -20.01
CA ALA A 19 -12.55 9.93 -21.08
C ALA A 19 -13.23 10.29 -22.42
N PRO A 20 -12.61 11.14 -23.25
CA PRO A 20 -13.07 11.32 -24.63
C PRO A 20 -12.87 10.02 -25.42
N TYR A 21 -13.74 9.78 -26.41
CA TYR A 21 -13.68 8.61 -27.29
C TYR A 21 -13.55 9.02 -28.78
N ASP A 22 -13.27 10.29 -29.03
CA ASP A 22 -12.99 10.86 -30.36
C ASP A 22 -12.29 12.23 -30.23
N LEU A 23 -11.66 12.69 -31.31
CA LEU A 23 -10.85 13.93 -31.33
C LEU A 23 -11.67 15.21 -31.08
N ASP A 24 -12.94 15.24 -31.51
CA ASP A 24 -13.84 16.36 -31.27
C ASP A 24 -14.22 16.44 -29.79
N ALA A 25 -14.46 15.29 -29.15
CA ALA A 25 -14.71 15.15 -27.73
C ALA A 25 -13.48 15.57 -26.92
N VAL A 26 -12.26 15.17 -27.33
CA VAL A 26 -11.02 15.67 -26.70
C VAL A 26 -11.01 17.20 -26.72
N SER A 27 -11.25 17.82 -27.88
CA SER A 27 -11.25 19.28 -28.04
C SER A 27 -12.34 19.95 -27.22
N HIS A 28 -13.55 19.37 -27.20
CA HIS A 28 -14.71 19.88 -26.48
C HIS A 28 -14.55 19.82 -24.96
N LEU A 29 -13.98 18.71 -24.44
CA LEU A 29 -13.82 18.47 -23.01
C LEU A 29 -12.60 19.16 -22.42
N ASN A 30 -11.54 19.35 -23.22
CA ASN A 30 -10.27 19.91 -22.76
C ASN A 30 -10.41 21.19 -21.90
N PRO A 31 -11.22 22.21 -22.25
CA PRO A 31 -11.34 23.42 -21.42
C PRO A 31 -11.83 23.18 -19.98
N TYR A 32 -12.44 22.03 -19.70
CA TYR A 32 -13.07 21.71 -18.41
C TYR A 32 -12.26 20.78 -17.52
N MET A 33 -11.18 20.17 -18.02
CA MET A 33 -10.43 19.13 -17.31
C MET A 33 -8.99 19.55 -17.04
N SER A 34 -8.45 19.28 -15.85
CA SER A 34 -7.01 19.48 -15.58
C SER A 34 -6.12 18.36 -16.14
N ALA A 35 -6.68 17.17 -16.36
CA ALA A 35 -6.00 16.00 -16.92
C ALA A 35 -6.93 15.24 -17.88
N VAL A 36 -6.36 14.42 -18.77
CA VAL A 36 -7.13 13.62 -19.73
C VAL A 36 -7.05 12.15 -19.35
N LYS A 37 -8.21 11.49 -19.22
CA LYS A 37 -8.28 10.03 -19.07
C LYS A 37 -8.33 9.40 -20.46
N VAL A 38 -7.47 8.42 -20.71
CA VAL A 38 -7.56 7.55 -21.90
C VAL A 38 -8.06 6.18 -21.45
N GLY A 39 -9.17 5.72 -22.04
CA GLY A 39 -9.74 4.41 -21.76
C GLY A 39 -8.85 3.27 -22.26
N SER A 40 -9.00 2.09 -21.68
CA SER A 40 -8.25 0.90 -22.12
C SER A 40 -8.47 0.56 -23.60
N GLY A 41 -9.65 0.86 -24.15
CA GLY A 41 -9.97 0.62 -25.55
C GLY A 41 -9.16 1.46 -26.54
N ASP A 42 -8.69 2.64 -26.11
CA ASP A 42 -8.03 3.62 -26.98
C ASP A 42 -6.50 3.59 -26.86
N ILE A 43 -5.94 2.70 -26.05
CA ILE A 43 -4.48 2.59 -25.82
C ILE A 43 -3.68 2.37 -27.11
N ASN A 44 -4.27 1.74 -28.12
CA ASN A 44 -3.63 1.50 -29.42
C ASN A 44 -3.91 2.60 -30.47
N TRP A 45 -4.75 3.60 -30.14
CA TRP A 45 -5.07 4.69 -31.05
C TRP A 45 -4.05 5.84 -30.94
N LEU A 46 -2.88 5.61 -31.53
CA LEU A 46 -1.74 6.52 -31.41
C LEU A 46 -2.00 7.95 -31.92
N GLU A 47 -2.93 8.13 -32.87
CA GLU A 47 -3.35 9.45 -33.34
C GLU A 47 -4.03 10.25 -32.23
N GLU A 48 -4.96 9.64 -31.48
CA GLU A 48 -5.60 10.27 -30.34
C GLU A 48 -4.58 10.57 -29.23
N LEU A 49 -3.70 9.62 -28.90
CA LEU A 49 -2.65 9.85 -27.90
C LEU A 49 -1.75 11.03 -28.27
N LYS A 50 -1.38 11.17 -29.55
CA LYS A 50 -0.59 12.31 -30.04
C LYS A 50 -1.37 13.61 -29.93
N PHE A 51 -2.66 13.59 -30.27
CA PHE A 51 -3.52 14.75 -30.15
C PHE A 51 -3.65 15.20 -28.68
N ILE A 52 -3.91 14.27 -27.77
CA ILE A 52 -3.99 14.51 -26.32
C ILE A 52 -2.65 15.02 -25.78
N ALA A 53 -1.53 14.42 -26.17
CA ALA A 53 -0.21 14.84 -25.71
C ALA A 53 0.14 16.28 -26.10
N ASN A 54 -0.27 16.72 -27.31
CA ASN A 54 -0.06 18.09 -27.77
C ASN A 54 -0.85 19.14 -26.97
N ILE A 55 -1.87 18.74 -26.21
CA ILE A 55 -2.59 19.64 -25.29
C ILE A 55 -1.69 20.02 -24.10
N GLY A 56 -0.71 19.18 -23.75
CA GLY A 56 0.25 19.43 -22.68
C GLY A 56 -0.29 19.21 -21.25
N LYS A 57 -1.43 18.51 -21.10
CA LYS A 57 -2.01 18.15 -19.80
C LYS A 57 -1.55 16.76 -19.36
N PRO A 58 -1.58 16.46 -18.03
CA PRO A 58 -1.36 15.11 -17.54
C PRO A 58 -2.31 14.09 -18.18
N VAL A 59 -1.81 12.88 -18.42
CA VAL A 59 -2.54 11.78 -19.07
C VAL A 59 -2.66 10.60 -18.13
N LEU A 60 -3.89 10.13 -17.89
CA LEU A 60 -4.19 8.91 -17.14
C LEU A 60 -4.60 7.82 -18.13
N ILE A 61 -3.70 6.90 -18.46
CA ILE A 61 -3.95 5.84 -19.45
C ILE A 61 -4.18 4.50 -18.76
N ALA A 62 -5.30 3.84 -19.06
CA ALA A 62 -5.56 2.48 -18.59
C ALA A 62 -5.07 1.44 -19.59
N ALA A 63 -4.50 0.35 -19.09
CA ALA A 63 -3.86 -0.70 -19.88
C ALA A 63 -4.63 -2.03 -19.85
N GLY A 64 -5.95 -1.97 -19.78
CA GLY A 64 -6.79 -3.17 -19.86
C GLY A 64 -6.91 -3.67 -21.29
N ALA A 65 -7.12 -4.98 -21.45
CA ALA A 65 -7.17 -5.62 -22.77
C ALA A 65 -5.97 -5.31 -23.70
N ALA A 66 -4.85 -4.90 -23.12
CA ALA A 66 -3.64 -4.47 -23.83
C ALA A 66 -2.51 -5.48 -23.61
N SER A 67 -1.72 -5.73 -24.65
CA SER A 67 -0.45 -6.42 -24.52
C SER A 67 0.62 -5.47 -23.98
N LEU A 68 1.76 -6.02 -23.52
CA LEU A 68 2.90 -5.18 -23.14
C LEU A 68 3.41 -4.34 -24.32
N ASP A 69 3.30 -4.85 -25.55
CA ASP A 69 3.70 -4.11 -26.76
C ASP A 69 2.78 -2.91 -27.04
N ASP A 70 1.47 -3.04 -26.75
CA ASP A 70 0.52 -1.91 -26.84
C ASP A 70 0.88 -0.82 -25.83
N VAL A 71 1.16 -1.23 -24.59
CA VAL A 71 1.60 -0.33 -23.52
C VAL A 71 2.89 0.37 -23.92
N GLN A 72 3.88 -0.35 -24.45
CA GLN A 72 5.16 0.23 -24.88
C GLN A 72 4.96 1.30 -25.94
N ARG A 73 4.15 1.05 -26.99
CA ARG A 73 3.87 2.03 -28.04
C ARG A 73 3.23 3.31 -27.49
N ALA A 74 2.25 3.17 -26.60
CA ALA A 74 1.59 4.31 -25.97
C ALA A 74 2.55 5.10 -25.07
N MET A 75 3.32 4.41 -24.23
CA MET A 75 4.26 5.01 -23.30
C MET A 75 5.43 5.70 -24.01
N ASP A 76 5.97 5.13 -25.10
CA ASP A 76 7.02 5.76 -25.90
C ASP A 76 6.55 7.11 -26.45
N LEU A 77 5.33 7.15 -27.00
CA LEU A 77 4.74 8.36 -27.54
C LEU A 77 4.54 9.43 -26.47
N LEU A 78 3.88 9.07 -25.36
CA LEU A 78 3.57 10.02 -24.28
C LEU A 78 4.84 10.51 -23.58
N THR A 79 5.83 9.64 -23.37
CA THR A 79 7.12 9.99 -22.77
C THR A 79 7.90 10.92 -23.69
N ALA A 80 7.94 10.65 -24.99
CA ALA A 80 8.60 11.52 -25.97
C ALA A 80 7.96 12.91 -26.05
N ALA A 81 6.64 13.01 -25.80
CA ALA A 81 5.93 14.28 -25.72
C ALA A 81 6.19 15.05 -24.41
N GLY A 82 6.78 14.42 -23.39
CA GLY A 82 7.14 15.05 -22.12
C GLY A 82 5.95 15.43 -21.23
N VAL A 83 4.79 14.80 -21.43
CA VAL A 83 3.62 15.03 -20.56
C VAL A 83 3.71 14.19 -19.28
N PRO A 84 3.16 14.65 -18.14
CA PRO A 84 3.02 13.80 -16.96
C PRO A 84 2.09 12.62 -17.22
N ILE A 85 2.47 11.41 -16.81
CA ILE A 85 1.72 10.18 -17.09
C ILE A 85 1.34 9.48 -15.79
N VAL A 86 0.11 8.99 -15.74
CA VAL A 86 -0.32 7.93 -14.84
C VAL A 86 -0.61 6.68 -15.66
N LEU A 87 0.17 5.62 -15.46
CA LEU A 87 -0.04 4.32 -16.11
C LEU A 87 -0.87 3.43 -15.19
N MET A 88 -2.05 3.04 -15.64
CA MET A 88 -3.03 2.33 -14.81
C MET A 88 -3.16 0.88 -15.23
N GLN A 89 -2.88 -0.04 -14.30
CA GLN A 89 -3.26 -1.44 -14.49
C GLN A 89 -4.79 -1.53 -14.53
N CYS A 90 -5.32 -2.36 -15.42
CA CYS A 90 -6.75 -2.57 -15.57
C CYS A 90 -7.03 -3.98 -16.08
N ASN A 91 -8.07 -4.62 -15.53
CA ASN A 91 -8.72 -5.74 -16.18
C ASN A 91 -10.06 -5.24 -16.72
N THR A 92 -10.17 -5.09 -18.04
CA THR A 92 -11.38 -4.58 -18.71
C THR A 92 -12.42 -5.70 -18.77
N ASN A 93 -13.17 -5.86 -17.67
CA ASN A 93 -14.23 -6.84 -17.54
C ASN A 93 -15.35 -6.27 -16.68
N TYR A 94 -16.53 -6.15 -17.28
CA TYR A 94 -17.69 -5.46 -16.70
C TYR A 94 -18.76 -6.44 -16.18
N THR A 95 -18.44 -7.73 -15.99
CA THR A 95 -19.45 -8.70 -15.55
C THR A 95 -19.79 -8.61 -14.07
N GLY A 96 -18.98 -7.91 -13.26
CA GLY A 96 -19.18 -7.81 -11.82
C GLY A 96 -19.06 -9.15 -11.07
N SER A 97 -18.55 -10.21 -11.70
CA SER A 97 -18.40 -11.51 -11.03
C SER A 97 -17.17 -11.50 -10.13
N ILE A 98 -17.35 -11.92 -8.86
CA ILE A 98 -16.24 -12.10 -7.92
C ILE A 98 -15.24 -13.15 -8.41
N GLU A 99 -15.65 -14.10 -9.24
CA GLU A 99 -14.77 -15.11 -9.84
C GLU A 99 -13.71 -14.49 -10.75
N ASN A 100 -13.97 -13.29 -11.29
CA ASN A 100 -13.03 -12.60 -12.17
C ASN A 100 -11.90 -11.90 -11.41
N ILE A 101 -11.96 -11.84 -10.07
CA ILE A 101 -10.92 -11.22 -9.25
C ILE A 101 -9.53 -11.83 -9.50
N GLN A 102 -9.47 -13.12 -9.84
CA GLN A 102 -8.22 -13.82 -10.15
C GLN A 102 -7.53 -13.29 -11.42
N TYR A 103 -8.28 -12.66 -12.34
CA TYR A 103 -7.76 -12.13 -13.60
C TYR A 103 -7.30 -10.67 -13.51
N VAL A 104 -7.52 -10.00 -12.38
CA VAL A 104 -7.10 -8.59 -12.18
C VAL A 104 -5.59 -8.43 -12.32
N ASN A 105 -4.84 -9.43 -11.87
CA ASN A 105 -3.38 -9.51 -11.98
C ASN A 105 -2.65 -8.24 -11.51
N LEU A 106 -2.86 -7.86 -10.24
CA LEU A 106 -2.25 -6.67 -9.64
C LEU A 106 -0.72 -6.64 -9.72
N ARG A 107 -0.06 -7.80 -9.85
CA ARG A 107 1.40 -7.90 -9.99
C ARG A 107 1.94 -7.22 -11.26
N VAL A 108 1.09 -6.91 -12.24
CA VAL A 108 1.46 -6.05 -13.38
C VAL A 108 1.93 -4.67 -12.90
N LEU A 109 1.42 -4.15 -11.79
CA LEU A 109 1.92 -2.90 -11.19
C LEU A 109 3.41 -2.97 -10.87
N SER A 110 3.92 -4.11 -10.40
CA SER A 110 5.35 -4.29 -10.14
C SER A 110 6.18 -4.35 -11.44
N GLN A 111 5.60 -4.90 -12.52
CA GLN A 111 6.22 -4.85 -13.85
C GLN A 111 6.27 -3.42 -14.37
N PHE A 112 5.17 -2.67 -14.27
CA PHE A 112 5.12 -1.26 -14.66
C PHE A 112 6.08 -0.40 -13.84
N ALA A 113 6.19 -0.61 -12.52
CA ALA A 113 7.17 0.08 -11.67
C ALA A 113 8.61 -0.15 -12.15
N SER A 114 8.92 -1.37 -12.61
CA SER A 114 10.26 -1.72 -13.08
C SER A 114 10.58 -1.12 -14.45
N LEU A 115 9.61 -1.11 -15.37
CA LEU A 115 9.78 -0.57 -16.72
C LEU A 115 9.72 0.95 -16.78
N TYR A 116 8.89 1.56 -15.93
CA TYR A 116 8.59 2.99 -15.92
C TYR A 116 8.77 3.59 -14.51
N PRO A 117 10.00 3.58 -13.96
CA PRO A 117 10.25 3.92 -12.55
C PRO A 117 9.90 5.36 -12.15
N ASN A 118 9.80 6.27 -13.13
CA ASN A 118 9.45 7.67 -12.90
C ASN A 118 7.98 8.00 -13.20
N VAL A 119 7.18 6.99 -13.56
CA VAL A 119 5.77 7.16 -13.91
C VAL A 119 4.89 6.84 -12.71
N THR A 120 3.86 7.64 -12.49
CA THR A 120 2.90 7.39 -11.43
C THR A 120 2.04 6.18 -11.82
N LEU A 121 1.90 5.21 -10.93
CA LEU A 121 1.07 4.04 -11.18
C LEU A 121 -0.35 4.24 -10.69
N GLY A 122 -1.30 3.59 -11.34
CA GLY A 122 -2.69 3.55 -10.90
C GLY A 122 -3.37 2.21 -11.12
N LEU A 123 -4.58 2.09 -10.60
CA LEU A 123 -5.50 0.99 -10.85
C LEU A 123 -6.82 1.55 -11.37
N SER A 124 -7.28 1.05 -12.51
CA SER A 124 -8.66 1.22 -12.99
C SER A 124 -9.38 -0.11 -12.80
N ASP A 125 -10.37 -0.12 -11.89
CA ASP A 125 -10.91 -1.35 -11.31
C ASP A 125 -12.40 -1.52 -11.56
N HIS A 126 -12.79 -2.74 -11.93
CA HIS A 126 -14.16 -3.12 -12.27
C HIS A 126 -14.69 -4.28 -11.41
N THR A 127 -13.96 -4.69 -10.37
CA THR A 127 -14.41 -5.78 -9.50
C THR A 127 -15.49 -5.31 -8.52
N PRO A 128 -16.25 -6.20 -7.89
CA PRO A 128 -17.02 -5.86 -6.70
C PRO A 128 -16.11 -5.49 -5.52
N GLY A 129 -16.59 -4.61 -4.62
CA GLY A 129 -15.84 -4.20 -3.43
C GLY A 129 -14.51 -3.51 -3.73
N HIS A 130 -13.58 -3.47 -2.78
CA HIS A 130 -12.33 -2.70 -2.91
C HIS A 130 -11.05 -3.42 -2.45
N VAL A 131 -11.08 -4.75 -2.32
CA VAL A 131 -9.88 -5.51 -1.92
C VAL A 131 -8.73 -5.37 -2.93
N THR A 132 -9.06 -5.26 -4.22
CA THR A 132 -8.11 -5.02 -5.31
C THR A 132 -7.44 -3.65 -5.21
N VAL A 133 -8.21 -2.64 -4.81
CA VAL A 133 -7.73 -1.28 -4.55
C VAL A 133 -6.69 -1.29 -3.44
N LEU A 134 -6.99 -1.95 -2.32
CA LEU A 134 -6.04 -2.09 -1.20
C LEU A 134 -4.74 -2.77 -1.67
N GLY A 135 -4.86 -3.89 -2.40
CA GLY A 135 -3.71 -4.59 -2.97
C GLY A 135 -2.90 -3.74 -3.97
N ALA A 136 -3.54 -2.90 -4.78
CA ALA A 136 -2.83 -2.02 -5.71
C ALA A 136 -2.01 -0.94 -4.99
N VAL A 137 -2.55 -0.37 -3.92
CA VAL A 137 -1.87 0.65 -3.11
C VAL A 137 -0.59 0.08 -2.49
N THR A 138 -0.62 -1.15 -1.97
CA THR A 138 0.59 -1.82 -1.44
C THR A 138 1.64 -2.08 -2.52
N LEU A 139 1.22 -2.25 -3.77
CA LEU A 139 2.08 -2.46 -4.94
C LEU A 139 2.53 -1.16 -5.62
N GLY A 140 2.25 0.00 -5.02
CA GLY A 140 2.76 1.30 -5.47
C GLY A 140 1.78 2.14 -6.28
N ALA A 141 0.54 1.70 -6.49
CA ALA A 141 -0.47 2.55 -7.12
C ALA A 141 -0.75 3.81 -6.27
N ARG A 142 -0.92 4.95 -6.92
CA ARG A 142 -1.24 6.25 -6.31
C ARG A 142 -2.49 6.91 -6.89
N VAL A 143 -3.04 6.31 -7.95
CA VAL A 143 -4.33 6.70 -8.54
C VAL A 143 -5.24 5.49 -8.56
N VAL A 144 -6.48 5.66 -8.10
CA VAL A 144 -7.50 4.61 -8.08
C VAL A 144 -8.73 5.13 -8.80
N GLU A 145 -9.22 4.35 -9.74
CA GLU A 145 -10.46 4.60 -10.45
C GLU A 145 -11.42 3.42 -10.25
N LYS A 146 -12.66 3.76 -9.92
CA LYS A 146 -13.78 2.85 -9.67
C LYS A 146 -15.05 3.46 -10.23
N HIS A 147 -15.94 2.62 -10.73
CA HIS A 147 -17.29 3.09 -11.04
C HIS A 147 -18.05 3.44 -9.75
N PHE A 148 -18.86 4.50 -9.83
CA PHE A 148 -19.66 5.02 -8.74
C PHE A 148 -21.12 5.14 -9.19
N THR A 149 -22.04 4.82 -8.28
CA THR A 149 -23.47 4.98 -8.46
C THR A 149 -24.11 5.49 -7.18
N ASP A 150 -25.28 6.10 -7.25
CA ASP A 150 -26.10 6.39 -6.07
C ASP A 150 -26.81 5.13 -5.53
N ASP A 151 -27.12 4.17 -6.41
CA ASP A 151 -27.72 2.88 -6.07
C ASP A 151 -27.27 1.78 -7.06
N THR A 152 -26.77 0.65 -6.54
CA THR A 152 -26.29 -0.50 -7.34
C THR A 152 -27.42 -1.35 -7.93
N LEU A 153 -28.66 -1.18 -7.46
CA LEU A 153 -29.85 -1.89 -7.96
C LEU A 153 -30.46 -1.24 -9.19
N ARG A 154 -29.94 -0.09 -9.64
CA ARG A 154 -30.41 0.60 -10.83
C ARG A 154 -30.19 -0.23 -12.10
N VAL A 155 -31.06 -0.03 -13.08
CA VAL A 155 -30.93 -0.63 -14.41
C VAL A 155 -29.85 0.09 -15.20
N GLY A 156 -28.81 -0.64 -15.59
CA GLY A 156 -27.73 -0.15 -16.45
C GLY A 156 -26.56 -1.13 -16.41
N PRO A 157 -25.68 -1.07 -17.41
CA PRO A 157 -24.59 -2.04 -17.56
C PRO A 157 -23.61 -2.02 -16.39
N ASP A 158 -23.41 -0.85 -15.78
CA ASP A 158 -22.31 -0.64 -14.82
C ASP A 158 -22.76 -0.57 -13.36
N HIS A 159 -24.05 -0.40 -13.09
CA HIS A 159 -24.57 -0.20 -11.73
C HIS A 159 -24.27 -1.40 -10.82
N GLY A 160 -24.37 -2.62 -11.35
CA GLY A 160 -24.26 -3.84 -10.55
C GLY A 160 -22.88 -4.09 -9.91
N PHE A 161 -21.80 -3.54 -10.48
CA PHE A 161 -20.44 -3.66 -9.94
C PHE A 161 -19.85 -2.35 -9.43
N SER A 162 -20.57 -1.24 -9.60
CA SER A 162 -20.18 0.08 -9.08
C SER A 162 -20.17 0.10 -7.54
N LEU A 163 -19.45 1.07 -6.97
CA LEU A 163 -19.57 1.40 -5.56
C LEU A 163 -20.67 2.43 -5.33
N ASP A 164 -21.45 2.25 -4.28
CA ASP A 164 -22.40 3.24 -3.77
C ASP A 164 -21.73 4.22 -2.79
N PRO A 165 -22.41 5.26 -2.26
CA PRO A 165 -21.82 6.19 -1.31
C PRO A 165 -21.22 5.52 -0.05
N THR A 166 -21.79 4.40 0.38
CA THR A 166 -21.37 3.67 1.58
C THR A 166 -20.07 2.90 1.32
N SER A 167 -20.05 2.08 0.28
CA SER A 167 -18.90 1.26 -0.12
C SER A 167 -17.74 2.10 -0.68
N TRP A 168 -18.04 3.22 -1.35
CA TRP A 168 -17.01 4.20 -1.73
C TRP A 168 -16.31 4.79 -0.51
N ARG A 169 -17.08 5.18 0.52
CA ARG A 169 -16.50 5.68 1.78
C ARG A 169 -15.67 4.62 2.49
N ALA A 170 -16.13 3.37 2.51
CA ALA A 170 -15.36 2.26 3.07
C ALA A 170 -14.02 2.08 2.33
N MET A 171 -14.03 2.10 1.00
CA MET A 171 -12.81 2.04 0.19
C MET A 171 -11.82 3.15 0.55
N VAL A 172 -12.29 4.39 0.65
CA VAL A 172 -11.44 5.54 1.00
C VAL A 172 -10.85 5.37 2.41
N ASN A 173 -11.68 5.05 3.40
CA ASN A 173 -11.24 4.89 4.79
C ASN A 173 -10.23 3.75 4.94
N ASP A 174 -10.52 2.59 4.35
CA ASP A 174 -9.65 1.41 4.41
C ASP A 174 -8.32 1.67 3.70
N THR A 175 -8.33 2.42 2.59
CA THR A 175 -7.11 2.83 1.90
C THR A 175 -6.24 3.72 2.80
N ARG A 176 -6.82 4.69 3.50
CA ARG A 176 -6.06 5.57 4.42
C ARG A 176 -5.53 4.82 5.64
N MET A 177 -6.32 3.90 6.19
CA MET A 177 -5.86 3.02 7.27
C MET A 177 -4.72 2.10 6.82
N LEU A 178 -4.82 1.54 5.61
CA LEU A 178 -3.77 0.72 5.01
C LEU A 178 -2.47 1.52 4.85
N GLU A 179 -2.53 2.72 4.27
CA GLU A 179 -1.34 3.57 4.11
C GLU A 179 -0.68 3.89 5.45
N ALA A 180 -1.47 4.20 6.49
CA ALA A 180 -0.94 4.41 7.83
C ALA A 180 -0.30 3.14 8.42
N ALA A 181 -0.85 1.96 8.11
CA ALA A 181 -0.37 0.67 8.59
C ALA A 181 0.86 0.13 7.84
N LEU A 182 1.10 0.54 6.59
CA LEU A 182 2.27 0.12 5.80
C LEU A 182 3.60 0.55 6.45
N GLY A 183 3.60 1.67 7.17
CA GLY A 183 4.76 2.14 7.93
C GLY A 183 5.98 2.48 7.06
N THR A 184 7.16 2.39 7.66
CA THR A 184 8.45 2.77 7.02
C THR A 184 9.22 1.57 6.43
N GLY A 185 8.77 0.35 6.70
CA GLY A 185 9.50 -0.88 6.34
C GLY A 185 10.70 -1.21 7.25
N ILE A 186 10.97 -0.42 8.29
CA ILE A 186 12.05 -0.67 9.26
C ILE A 186 11.47 -1.42 10.46
N LYS A 187 11.97 -2.64 10.75
CA LYS A 187 11.53 -3.37 11.95
C LYS A 187 12.19 -2.79 13.20
N GLN A 188 11.36 -2.24 14.07
CA GLN A 188 11.75 -1.73 15.38
C GLN A 188 10.72 -2.09 16.44
N VAL A 189 11.00 -1.77 17.70
CA VAL A 189 9.99 -1.72 18.76
C VAL A 189 9.23 -0.42 18.56
N GLU A 190 7.93 -0.50 18.36
CA GLU A 190 7.10 0.69 18.18
C GLU A 190 6.85 1.39 19.53
N PRO A 191 6.53 2.69 19.56
CA PRO A 191 6.32 3.42 20.82
C PRO A 191 5.25 2.83 21.74
N ASN A 192 4.26 2.13 21.19
CA ASN A 192 3.22 1.45 21.97
C ASN A 192 3.66 0.07 22.51
N GLU A 193 4.85 -0.41 22.16
CA GLU A 193 5.39 -1.71 22.59
C GLU A 193 6.40 -1.59 23.75
N GLU A 194 6.76 -0.38 24.21
CA GLU A 194 7.81 -0.18 25.22
C GLU A 194 7.58 -1.01 26.51
N GLN A 195 6.34 -1.00 27.03
CA GLN A 195 5.98 -1.82 28.19
C GLN A 195 5.92 -3.31 27.85
N THR A 196 5.48 -3.65 26.64
CA THR A 196 5.40 -5.03 26.16
C THR A 196 6.78 -5.67 26.08
N VAL A 197 7.81 -4.91 25.70
CA VAL A 197 9.21 -5.35 25.72
C VAL A 197 9.60 -5.84 27.10
N VAL A 198 9.28 -5.10 28.16
CA VAL A 198 9.60 -5.48 29.54
C VAL A 198 8.76 -6.69 29.99
N LEU A 199 7.44 -6.65 29.76
CA LEU A 199 6.53 -7.66 30.30
C LEU A 199 6.62 -9.02 29.58
N GLN A 200 6.84 -9.02 28.27
CA GLN A 200 6.73 -10.23 27.43
C GLN A 200 8.08 -10.82 27.01
N ARG A 201 9.20 -10.09 27.15
CA ARG A 201 10.52 -10.68 26.91
C ARG A 201 11.05 -11.37 28.15
N ARG A 202 12.05 -12.22 27.93
CA ARG A 202 12.70 -13.01 28.97
C ARG A 202 14.11 -12.47 29.23
N CYS A 203 14.52 -12.51 30.49
CA CYS A 203 15.88 -12.26 30.93
C CYS A 203 16.43 -13.48 31.68
N VAL A 204 17.73 -13.46 31.95
CA VAL A 204 18.38 -14.43 32.83
C VAL A 204 18.00 -14.10 34.28
N ARG A 205 17.54 -15.10 35.02
CA ARG A 205 17.14 -15.02 36.43
C ARG A 205 17.79 -16.14 37.24
N ALA A 206 17.96 -15.94 38.54
CA ALA A 206 18.48 -16.97 39.43
C ALA A 206 17.43 -18.07 39.66
N SER A 207 17.79 -19.33 39.45
CA SER A 207 16.89 -20.50 39.63
C SER A 207 16.73 -20.91 41.11
N HIS A 208 17.57 -20.37 41.98
CA HIS A 208 17.52 -20.46 43.44
C HIS A 208 18.34 -19.30 44.05
N ALA A 209 18.41 -19.21 45.38
CA ALA A 209 19.29 -18.23 46.02
C ALA A 209 20.78 -18.55 45.73
N LEU A 210 21.59 -17.52 45.49
CA LEU A 210 23.01 -17.62 45.14
C LEU A 210 23.81 -16.63 46.00
N ALA A 211 24.95 -17.06 46.54
CA ALA A 211 25.81 -16.20 47.36
C ALA A 211 26.88 -15.48 46.51
N ALA A 212 27.36 -14.33 46.97
CA ALA A 212 28.52 -13.65 46.42
C ALA A 212 29.72 -14.60 46.36
N GLY A 213 30.48 -14.54 45.26
CA GLY A 213 31.59 -15.45 44.97
C GLY A 213 31.17 -16.75 44.28
N THR A 214 29.87 -17.01 44.06
CA THR A 214 29.41 -18.18 43.31
C THR A 214 29.81 -18.05 41.84
N VAL A 215 30.46 -19.08 41.29
CA VAL A 215 30.70 -19.23 39.85
C VAL A 215 29.45 -19.83 39.21
N ILE A 216 28.81 -19.09 38.31
CA ILE A 216 27.50 -19.45 37.76
C ILE A 216 27.61 -20.66 36.81
N THR A 217 26.77 -21.66 37.03
CA THR A 217 26.55 -22.81 36.14
C THR A 217 25.16 -22.77 35.51
N GLU A 218 24.90 -23.69 34.58
CA GLU A 218 23.59 -23.78 33.92
C GLU A 218 22.44 -24.13 34.89
N ALA A 219 22.74 -24.81 36.00
CA ALA A 219 21.73 -25.16 37.00
C ALA A 219 21.31 -23.96 37.89
N ASP A 220 22.16 -22.94 37.98
CA ASP A 220 22.00 -21.79 38.88
C ASP A 220 21.09 -20.69 38.30
N ILE A 221 20.86 -20.72 36.99
CA ILE A 221 20.12 -19.68 36.27
C ILE A 221 19.08 -20.28 35.32
N GLU A 222 18.04 -19.50 35.06
CA GLU A 222 16.99 -19.84 34.12
C GLU A 222 16.52 -18.61 33.33
N VAL A 223 15.70 -18.83 32.29
CA VAL A 223 15.25 -17.77 31.38
C VAL A 223 13.75 -17.54 31.54
N LEU A 224 13.41 -16.47 32.27
CA LEU A 224 12.04 -16.18 32.71
C LEU A 224 11.62 -14.74 32.38
N ARG A 225 10.31 -14.49 32.48
CA ARG A 225 9.69 -13.16 32.37
C ARG A 225 9.43 -12.58 33.76
N PRO A 226 9.27 -11.25 33.90
CA PRO A 226 9.51 -10.20 32.90
C PRO A 226 11.01 -9.98 32.68
N ALA A 227 11.37 -9.18 31.68
CA ALA A 227 12.72 -8.69 31.43
C ALA A 227 12.79 -7.18 31.72
N PRO A 228 12.98 -6.76 32.99
CA PRO A 228 13.22 -5.37 33.36
C PRO A 228 14.32 -4.74 32.52
N ALA A 229 14.33 -3.40 32.47
CA ALA A 229 15.43 -2.67 31.86
C ALA A 229 16.76 -3.11 32.49
N GLU A 230 17.80 -3.21 31.67
CA GLU A 230 19.17 -3.60 32.07
C GLU A 230 19.36 -5.06 32.54
N ALA A 231 18.29 -5.84 32.70
CA ALA A 231 18.40 -7.26 32.95
C ALA A 231 19.09 -7.94 31.76
N ILE A 232 19.97 -8.90 32.04
CA ILE A 232 20.71 -9.64 31.01
C ILE A 232 19.69 -10.37 30.13
N ALA A 233 19.70 -10.04 28.85
CA ALA A 233 18.73 -10.57 27.91
C ALA A 233 18.90 -12.09 27.73
N ALA A 234 17.80 -12.80 27.47
CA ALA A 234 17.81 -14.25 27.29
C ALA A 234 18.86 -14.77 26.28
N HIS A 235 19.13 -14.02 25.20
CA HIS A 235 20.10 -14.42 24.18
C HIS A 235 21.56 -14.30 24.64
N GLU A 236 21.80 -13.68 25.79
CA GLU A 236 23.12 -13.55 26.40
C GLU A 236 23.38 -14.61 27.49
N PHE A 237 22.44 -15.54 27.72
CA PHE A 237 22.54 -16.58 28.75
C PHE A 237 23.90 -17.28 28.81
N SER A 238 24.45 -17.68 27.66
CA SER A 238 25.73 -18.40 27.60
C SER A 238 26.93 -17.57 28.06
N LYS A 239 26.85 -16.24 27.98
CA LYS A 239 27.91 -15.34 28.45
C LYS A 239 27.93 -15.20 29.97
N VAL A 240 26.86 -15.58 30.66
CA VAL A 240 26.75 -15.56 32.12
C VAL A 240 27.45 -16.78 32.73
N LEU A 241 27.46 -17.92 32.02
CA LEU A 241 28.07 -19.15 32.50
C LEU A 241 29.57 -18.99 32.74
N GLY A 242 30.04 -19.43 33.90
CA GLY A 242 31.43 -19.32 34.31
C GLY A 242 31.84 -17.96 34.90
N THR A 243 30.96 -16.96 34.89
CA THR A 243 31.20 -15.69 35.59
C THR A 243 30.98 -15.83 37.10
N THR A 244 31.55 -14.91 37.89
CA THR A 244 31.45 -14.94 39.35
C THR A 244 30.55 -13.81 39.86
N LEU A 245 29.58 -14.14 40.72
CA LEU A 245 28.72 -13.14 41.37
C LEU A 245 29.51 -12.25 42.34
N ASN A 246 29.26 -10.95 42.31
CA ASN A 246 29.85 -9.99 43.26
C ASN A 246 28.92 -9.61 44.42
N ARG A 247 27.66 -10.06 44.38
CA ARG A 247 26.67 -9.90 45.44
C ARG A 247 25.76 -11.13 45.52
N ASP A 248 25.03 -11.24 46.61
CA ASP A 248 23.99 -12.26 46.77
C ASP A 248 22.79 -11.97 45.83
N LEU A 249 22.14 -13.04 45.35
CA LEU A 249 20.87 -13.03 44.61
C LEU A 249 19.84 -13.92 45.28
N VAL A 250 18.56 -13.54 45.24
CA VAL A 250 17.45 -14.40 45.71
C VAL A 250 16.80 -15.18 44.55
N PHE A 251 16.05 -16.22 44.89
CA PHE A 251 15.29 -17.01 43.92
C PHE A 251 14.40 -16.12 43.03
N GLY A 252 14.52 -16.28 41.72
CA GLY A 252 13.74 -15.56 40.72
C GLY A 252 14.18 -14.12 40.47
N GLU A 253 15.23 -13.63 41.15
CA GLU A 253 15.79 -12.30 40.88
C GLU A 253 16.45 -12.27 39.49
N GLU A 254 16.26 -11.18 38.74
CA GLU A 254 16.97 -10.96 37.48
C GLU A 254 18.46 -10.69 37.67
N LEU A 255 19.26 -11.15 36.71
CA LEU A 255 20.69 -10.85 36.68
C LEU A 255 20.94 -9.59 35.85
N HIS A 256 21.83 -8.74 36.33
CA HIS A 256 22.39 -7.60 35.60
C HIS A 256 23.89 -7.82 35.36
N TRP A 257 24.44 -7.22 34.31
CA TRP A 257 25.89 -7.28 34.06
C TRP A 257 26.72 -6.73 35.21
N SER A 258 26.18 -5.78 35.97
CA SER A 258 26.79 -5.23 37.19
C SER A 258 26.91 -6.24 38.32
N ASP A 259 26.17 -7.36 38.30
CA ASP A 259 26.20 -8.39 39.33
C ASP A 259 27.36 -9.38 39.13
N LEU A 260 28.04 -9.30 37.96
CA LEU A 260 29.02 -10.28 37.50
C LEU A 260 30.43 -9.69 37.48
N THR A 261 31.41 -10.55 37.79
CA THR A 261 32.84 -10.30 37.64
C THR A 261 33.47 -11.41 36.80
N VAL A 262 34.50 -11.05 36.03
CA VAL A 262 35.30 -12.01 35.23
C VAL A 262 36.17 -12.84 36.16
#